data_AF-A0A2Z6U3I2-F1
#
_entry.id   AF-A0A2Z6U3I2-F1
#
_cell.length_a   1.000
_cell.length_b   1.000
_cell.length_c   1.000
_cell.angle_alpha   90.00
_cell.angle_beta   90.00
_cell.angle_gamma   90.00
#
_symmetry.space_group_name_H-M   'P 1'
#
loop_
_entity.id
_entity.type
_entity.pdbx_description
1 polymer ?
#
loop_
_entity_poly.entity_id
_entity_poly.type
_entity_poly.pdbx_seq_one_letter_code
_entity_poly.pdbx_strand_id
1 'polypeptide(L)'
;MYLAKQQGKNQYELFDKRLNVEYKKRSFLASQLKRGINQGAFKFNYLPIARLNGKGLLGVDAILRFKDVNEQELLPEAFMPLLLQIGEMLAVVEWMLDETCKKLSIVGRDASVNDPFSISLSLPVNVLLLEELPSMIQ
;
A
#
# COMPACT_ATOMS: atom_id res chain seq x y z
N MET A 1 -29.51 -14.30 -1.36
CA MET A 1 -30.82 -14.87 -1.71
C MET A 1 -31.54 -13.92 -2.66
N TYR A 2 -31.12 -13.83 -3.93
CA TYR A 2 -31.92 -13.35 -5.06
C TYR A 2 -31.22 -13.81 -6.34
N LEU A 3 -32.02 -14.28 -7.30
CA LEU A 3 -31.64 -14.89 -8.59
C LEU A 3 -31.35 -16.40 -8.53
N ALA A 4 -32.37 -17.13 -8.11
CA ALA A 4 -32.60 -18.51 -8.53
C ALA A 4 -33.39 -18.53 -9.85
N LYS A 5 -33.08 -19.55 -10.66
CA LYS A 5 -33.83 -20.12 -11.82
C LYS A 5 -33.48 -19.57 -13.20
N GLN A 6 -32.59 -20.27 -13.88
CA GLN A 6 -32.93 -21.27 -14.92
C GLN A 6 -31.63 -21.71 -15.59
N GLN A 7 -31.11 -22.90 -15.24
CA GLN A 7 -30.32 -23.82 -16.08
C GLN A 7 -29.45 -24.72 -15.19
N GLY A 8 -29.81 -26.01 -15.11
CA GLY A 8 -28.89 -27.09 -14.70
C GLY A 8 -28.64 -27.26 -13.19
N LYS A 9 -29.27 -28.28 -12.61
CA LYS A 9 -28.96 -28.83 -11.27
C LYS A 9 -27.52 -29.37 -11.21
N ASN A 10 -26.49 -28.53 -10.99
CA ASN A 10 -25.20 -28.95 -10.38
C ASN A 10 -24.18 -27.82 -10.10
N GLN A 11 -24.56 -26.54 -10.06
CA GLN A 11 -23.56 -25.46 -9.95
C GLN A 11 -23.32 -24.90 -8.53
N TYR A 12 -24.08 -25.34 -7.53
CA TYR A 12 -24.00 -24.80 -6.18
C TYR A 12 -22.69 -25.19 -5.45
N GLU A 13 -22.19 -26.40 -5.66
CA GLU A 13 -21.01 -26.88 -4.94
C GLU A 13 -19.71 -26.19 -5.39
N LEU A 14 -19.62 -25.82 -6.66
CA LEU A 14 -18.46 -25.15 -7.26
C LEU A 14 -18.44 -23.67 -6.90
N PHE A 15 -19.62 -23.04 -6.83
CA PHE A 15 -19.78 -21.66 -6.37
C PHE A 15 -19.46 -21.52 -4.88
N ASP A 16 -19.94 -22.43 -4.04
CA ASP A 16 -19.67 -22.45 -2.60
C ASP A 16 -18.18 -22.67 -2.31
N LYS A 17 -17.54 -23.67 -2.93
CA LYS A 17 -16.09 -23.92 -2.77
C LYS A 17 -15.23 -22.73 -3.20
N ARG A 18 -15.53 -22.10 -4.34
CA ARG A 18 -14.77 -20.92 -4.82
C ARG A 18 -14.96 -19.71 -3.91
N LEU A 19 -16.19 -19.41 -3.50
CA LEU A 19 -16.48 -18.34 -2.56
C LEU A 19 -15.76 -18.55 -1.22
N ASN A 20 -15.77 -19.78 -0.71
CA ASN A 20 -15.15 -20.12 0.56
C ASN A 20 -13.62 -19.99 0.50
N VAL A 21 -13.00 -20.35 -0.63
CA VAL A 21 -11.55 -20.14 -0.87
C VAL A 21 -11.20 -18.66 -0.91
N GLU A 22 -11.93 -17.84 -1.66
CA GLU A 22 -11.66 -16.39 -1.76
C GLU A 22 -11.90 -15.67 -0.43
N TYR A 23 -12.93 -16.06 0.32
CA TYR A 23 -13.18 -15.55 1.66
C TYR A 23 -12.02 -15.87 2.62
N LYS A 24 -11.53 -17.12 2.62
CA LYS A 24 -10.39 -17.52 3.44
C LYS A 24 -9.12 -16.75 3.07
N LYS A 25 -8.82 -16.59 1.77
CA LYS A 25 -7.67 -15.81 1.30
C LYS A 25 -7.75 -14.36 1.77
N ARG A 26 -8.91 -13.71 1.63
CA ARG A 26 -9.11 -12.34 2.10
C ARG A 26 -8.97 -12.21 3.61
N SER A 27 -9.59 -13.10 4.37
CA SER A 27 -9.48 -13.11 5.84
C SER A 27 -8.02 -13.32 6.30
N PHE A 28 -7.29 -14.19 5.61
CA PHE A 28 -5.88 -14.42 5.86
C PHE A 28 -5.04 -13.17 5.57
N LEU A 29 -5.18 -12.56 4.38
CA LEU A 29 -4.47 -11.32 4.04
C LEU A 29 -4.81 -10.18 5.00
N ALA A 30 -6.07 -10.02 5.40
CA ALA A 30 -6.47 -9.01 6.39
C ALA A 30 -5.72 -9.19 7.71
N SER A 31 -5.63 -10.43 8.19
CA SER A 31 -4.91 -10.77 9.41
C SER A 31 -3.40 -10.46 9.29
N GLN A 32 -2.82 -10.68 8.11
CA GLN A 32 -1.42 -10.33 7.85
C GLN A 32 -1.20 -8.82 7.80
N LEU A 33 -2.05 -8.06 7.10
CA LEU A 33 -1.96 -6.61 7.00
C LEU A 33 -2.00 -5.95 8.38
N LYS A 34 -2.90 -6.40 9.27
CA LYS A 34 -2.99 -5.91 10.66
C LYS A 34 -1.69 -6.09 11.45
N ARG A 35 -0.98 -7.20 11.24
CA ARG A 35 0.28 -7.49 11.94
C ARG A 35 1.48 -6.84 11.24
N GLY A 36 1.37 -6.62 9.94
CA GLY A 36 2.47 -6.26 9.05
C GLY A 36 3.14 -4.93 9.39
N ILE A 37 2.40 -3.97 9.93
CA ILE A 37 2.95 -2.66 10.35
C ILE A 37 4.01 -2.88 11.43
N ASN A 38 3.67 -3.60 12.50
CA ASN A 38 4.57 -3.87 13.62
C ASN A 38 5.69 -4.86 13.28
N GLN A 39 5.52 -5.65 12.22
CA GLN A 39 6.47 -6.69 11.80
C GLN A 39 7.44 -6.22 10.69
N GLY A 40 7.36 -4.97 10.26
CA GLY A 40 8.20 -4.45 9.17
C GLY A 40 7.91 -5.11 7.82
N ALA A 41 6.67 -5.59 7.62
CA ALA A 41 6.24 -6.22 6.38
C ALA A 41 5.92 -5.20 5.28
N PHE A 42 5.80 -3.91 5.63
CA PHE A 42 5.69 -2.82 4.67
C PHE A 42 7.08 -2.26 4.34
N LYS A 43 7.27 -1.91 3.07
CA LYS A 43 8.48 -1.23 2.59
C LYS A 43 8.18 -0.33 1.40
N PHE A 44 9.13 0.52 1.06
CA PHE A 44 9.11 1.31 -0.17
C PHE A 44 10.04 0.75 -1.23
N ASN A 45 9.53 0.65 -2.46
CA ASN A 45 10.35 0.65 -3.66
C ASN A 45 10.34 2.06 -4.25
N TYR A 46 11.45 2.52 -4.83
CA TYR A 46 11.58 3.90 -5.33
C TYR A 46 11.70 3.91 -6.85
N LEU A 47 10.86 4.72 -7.52
CA LEU A 47 11.00 5.00 -8.95
C LEU A 47 11.62 6.39 -9.17
N PRO A 48 12.64 6.53 -10.02
CA PRO A 48 13.31 7.80 -10.24
C PRO A 48 12.46 8.78 -11.05
N ILE A 49 12.44 10.04 -10.62
CA ILE A 49 11.90 11.19 -11.37
C ILE A 49 13.10 11.99 -11.86
N ALA A 50 13.31 12.05 -13.18
CA ALA A 50 14.48 12.70 -13.77
C ALA A 50 14.10 13.88 -14.67
N ARG A 51 15.02 14.84 -14.83
CA ARG A 51 14.88 15.93 -15.80
C ARG A 51 14.87 15.36 -17.22
N LEU A 52 13.97 15.84 -18.08
CA LEU A 52 13.88 15.42 -19.49
C LEU A 52 15.16 15.69 -20.29
N ASN A 53 15.94 16.69 -19.89
CA ASN A 53 17.23 17.00 -20.50
C ASN A 53 18.36 16.03 -20.07
N GLY A 54 18.06 15.00 -19.26
CA GLY A 54 19.00 13.98 -18.80
C GLY A 54 19.99 14.45 -17.73
N LYS A 55 19.89 15.70 -17.24
CA LYS A 55 20.90 16.34 -16.39
C LYS A 55 20.60 16.29 -14.89
N GLY A 56 19.88 15.28 -14.41
CA GLY A 56 19.76 15.07 -12.97
C GLY A 56 18.49 14.36 -12.53
N LEU A 57 18.59 13.72 -11.36
CA LEU A 57 17.47 13.18 -10.61
C LEU A 57 16.80 14.33 -9.84
N LEU A 58 15.50 14.51 -10.01
CA LEU A 58 14.69 15.49 -9.29
C LEU A 58 14.15 14.92 -7.97
N GLY A 59 13.91 13.61 -7.94
CA GLY A 59 13.27 12.97 -6.82
C GLY A 59 12.94 11.52 -7.11
N VAL A 60 12.10 10.94 -6.27
CA VAL A 60 11.60 9.58 -6.43
C VAL A 60 10.12 9.48 -6.06
N ASP A 61 9.39 8.61 -6.73
CA ASP A 61 8.10 8.13 -6.24
C ASP A 61 8.34 6.93 -5.32
N ALA A 62 7.91 7.03 -4.06
CA ALA A 62 7.93 5.90 -3.15
C ALA A 62 6.66 5.08 -3.29
N ILE A 63 6.83 3.84 -3.77
CA ILE A 63 5.75 2.90 -4.01
C ILE A 63 5.70 1.90 -2.88
N LEU A 64 4.58 1.88 -2.18
CA LEU A 64 4.35 0.95 -1.10
C LEU A 64 4.36 -0.51 -1.61
N ARG A 65 5.02 -1.37 -0.87
CA ARG A 65 5.03 -2.82 -1.05
C ARG A 65 4.66 -3.46 0.27
N PHE A 66 3.93 -4.56 0.17
CA PHE A 66 3.64 -5.41 1.32
C PHE A 66 4.25 -6.78 1.07
N LYS A 67 4.98 -7.30 2.05
CA LYS A 67 5.56 -8.64 2.02
C LYS A 67 4.66 -9.59 2.79
N ASP A 68 4.15 -10.63 2.12
CA ASP A 68 3.35 -11.64 2.81
C ASP A 68 4.23 -12.65 3.58
N VAL A 69 3.60 -13.55 4.33
CA VAL A 69 4.29 -14.61 5.09
C VAL A 69 5.11 -15.57 4.21
N ASN A 70 4.80 -15.63 2.92
CA ASN A 70 5.54 -16.44 1.94
C ASN A 70 6.69 -15.65 1.31
N GLU A 71 7.03 -14.49 1.87
CA GLU A 71 8.06 -13.57 1.40
C GLU A 71 7.76 -12.97 0.00
N GLN A 72 6.51 -13.06 -0.47
CA GLN A 72 6.08 -12.49 -1.75
C GLN A 72 5.75 -11.02 -1.60
N GLU A 73 6.25 -10.20 -2.53
CA GLU A 73 5.96 -8.77 -2.58
C GLU A 73 4.69 -8.50 -3.36
N LEU A 74 3.71 -7.90 -2.69
CA LEU A 74 2.45 -7.48 -3.26
C LEU A 74 2.50 -5.99 -3.63
N LEU A 75 1.90 -5.69 -4.79
CA LEU A 75 1.65 -4.33 -5.24
C LEU A 75 0.45 -3.72 -4.47
N PRO A 76 0.36 -2.39 -4.34
CA PRO A 76 -0.75 -1.72 -3.66
C PRO A 76 -2.12 -2.20 -4.13
N GLU A 77 -2.33 -2.40 -5.43
CA GLU A 77 -3.62 -2.81 -5.99
C GLU A 77 -4.15 -4.13 -5.39
N ALA A 78 -3.25 -5.00 -4.93
CA ALA A 78 -3.60 -6.29 -4.34
C ALA A 78 -4.07 -6.19 -2.88
N PHE A 79 -3.61 -5.18 -2.11
CA PHE A 79 -3.89 -5.10 -0.68
C PHE A 79 -4.55 -3.79 -0.22
N MET A 80 -4.42 -2.69 -0.95
CA MET A 80 -4.95 -1.37 -0.58
C MET A 80 -6.46 -1.37 -0.34
N PRO A 81 -7.30 -2.00 -1.19
CA PRO A 81 -8.74 -2.04 -0.94
C PRO A 81 -9.08 -2.74 0.38
N LEU A 82 -8.32 -3.78 0.74
CA LEU A 82 -8.54 -4.51 1.97
C LEU A 82 -8.05 -3.72 3.18
N LEU A 83 -6.89 -3.07 3.07
CA LEU A 83 -6.31 -2.19 4.10
C LEU A 83 -7.29 -1.07 4.51
N LEU A 84 -7.96 -0.47 3.52
CA LEU A 84 -9.03 0.50 3.72
C LEU A 84 -10.24 -0.11 4.44
N GLN A 85 -10.69 -1.29 4.02
CA GLN A 85 -11.85 -1.97 4.62
C GLN A 85 -11.64 -2.33 6.09
N ILE A 86 -10.41 -2.67 6.48
CA ILE A 86 -10.09 -3.06 7.86
C ILE A 86 -9.74 -1.89 8.78
N GLY A 87 -9.66 -0.66 8.25
CA GLY A 87 -9.40 0.55 9.02
C GLY A 87 -7.93 0.80 9.40
N GLU A 88 -6.98 0.04 8.84
CA GLU A 88 -5.55 0.14 9.18
C GLU A 88 -4.79 1.16 8.30
N MET A 89 -5.49 1.79 7.35
CA MET A 89 -4.87 2.69 6.39
C MET A 89 -4.18 3.89 7.06
N LEU A 90 -4.79 4.47 8.10
CA LEU A 90 -4.22 5.61 8.79
C LEU A 90 -2.87 5.25 9.43
N ALA A 91 -2.81 4.13 10.16
CA ALA A 91 -1.58 3.59 10.74
C ALA A 91 -0.48 3.38 9.70
N VAL A 92 -0.83 2.88 8.51
CA VAL A 92 0.12 2.74 7.39
C VAL A 92 0.57 4.10 6.88
N VAL A 93 -0.31 5.11 6.79
CA VAL A 93 0.08 6.45 6.36
C VAL A 93 1.01 7.13 7.34
N GLU A 94 0.78 7.04 8.65
CA GLU A 94 1.72 7.61 9.63
C GLU A 94 3.11 6.99 9.46
N TRP A 95 3.15 5.65 9.36
CA TRP A 95 4.39 4.94 9.09
C TRP A 95 5.04 5.36 7.75
N MET A 96 4.25 5.54 6.69
CA MET A 96 4.74 6.00 5.38
C MET A 96 5.38 7.38 5.46
N LEU A 97 4.75 8.32 6.18
CA LEU A 97 5.26 9.67 6.38
C LEU A 97 6.53 9.66 7.22
N ASP A 98 6.55 8.93 8.34
CA ASP A 98 7.73 8.78 9.19
C ASP A 98 8.94 8.24 8.44
N GLU A 99 8.76 7.14 7.70
CA GLU A 99 9.84 6.54 6.92
C GLU A 99 10.32 7.45 5.79
N THR A 100 9.41 8.22 5.19
CA THR A 100 9.76 9.19 4.14
C THR A 100 10.54 10.36 4.71
N CYS A 101 10.13 10.93 5.84
CA CYS A 101 10.84 12.00 6.53
C CYS A 101 12.23 11.55 6.98
N LYS A 102 12.36 10.34 7.54
CA LYS A 102 13.68 9.75 7.87
C LYS A 102 14.55 9.64 6.62
N LYS A 103 13.99 9.17 5.50
CA LYS A 103 14.72 9.03 4.24
C LYS A 103 15.17 10.40 3.70
N LEU A 104 14.29 11.39 3.69
CA LEU A 104 14.60 12.77 3.30
C LEU A 104 15.70 13.37 4.19
N SER A 105 15.66 13.16 5.51
CA SER A 105 16.72 13.65 6.40
C SER A 105 18.08 13.02 6.12
N ILE A 106 18.12 11.75 5.69
CA ILE A 106 19.38 11.09 5.32
C ILE A 106 19.90 11.65 3.99
N VAL A 107 19.03 11.76 2.99
CA VAL A 107 19.39 12.26 1.66
C VAL A 107 19.79 13.73 1.69
N GLY A 108 19.09 14.56 2.46
CA GLY A 108 19.41 15.99 2.61
C GLY A 108 20.73 16.28 3.34
N ARG A 109 21.33 15.29 4.01
CA ARG A 109 22.67 15.40 4.59
C ARG A 109 23.79 15.04 3.59
N ASP A 110 23.43 14.48 2.43
CA ASP A 110 24.39 14.15 1.38
C ASP A 110 24.71 15.40 0.56
N ALA A 111 25.97 15.86 0.64
CA ALA A 111 26.46 17.03 -0.08
C ALA A 111 26.39 16.90 -1.61
N SER A 112 26.12 15.70 -2.14
CA SER A 112 25.94 15.44 -3.57
C SER A 112 24.59 15.91 -4.10
N VAL A 113 23.63 16.20 -3.20
CA VAL A 113 22.27 16.64 -3.54
C VAL A 113 22.24 18.17 -3.60
N ASN A 114 22.63 18.72 -4.75
CA ASN A 114 22.67 20.18 -4.99
C ASN A 114 21.31 20.80 -5.39
N ASP A 115 20.31 19.95 -5.66
CA ASP A 115 18.95 20.36 -6.04
C ASP A 115 17.96 19.90 -4.96
N PRO A 116 16.82 20.59 -4.75
CA PRO A 116 15.78 20.12 -3.84
C PRO A 116 15.26 18.74 -4.28
N PHE A 117 15.62 17.71 -3.51
CA PHE A 117 15.20 16.34 -3.74
C PHE A 117 13.82 16.09 -3.14
N SER A 118 12.86 15.67 -3.96
CA SER A 118 11.51 15.32 -3.49
C SER A 118 11.29 13.82 -3.41
N ILE A 119 10.51 13.39 -2.42
CA ILE A 119 9.92 12.05 -2.39
C ILE A 119 8.41 12.21 -2.51
N SER A 120 7.82 11.64 -3.56
CA SER A 120 6.36 11.62 -3.71
C SER A 120 5.77 10.38 -3.05
N LEU A 121 4.61 10.53 -2.43
CA LEU A 121 3.82 9.45 -1.86
C LEU A 121 2.46 9.36 -2.55
N SER A 122 2.06 8.14 -2.91
CA SER A 122 0.73 7.87 -3.45
C SER A 122 -0.21 7.44 -2.34
N LEU A 123 -1.21 8.28 -2.06
CA LEU A 123 -2.25 8.01 -1.07
C LEU A 123 -3.62 7.88 -1.75
N PRO A 124 -4.49 6.96 -1.29
CA PRO A 124 -5.84 6.88 -1.80
C PRO A 124 -6.66 8.10 -1.34
N VAL A 125 -7.57 8.54 -2.21
CA VAL A 125 -8.30 9.82 -2.09
C VAL A 125 -9.05 9.97 -0.76
N ASN A 126 -9.61 8.88 -0.25
CA ASN A 126 -10.35 8.88 1.00
C ASN A 126 -9.50 9.20 2.24
N VAL A 127 -8.19 8.98 2.17
CA VAL A 127 -7.27 9.34 3.25
C VAL A 127 -6.93 10.82 3.19
N LEU A 128 -6.81 11.39 1.98
CA LEU A 128 -6.56 12.83 1.78
C LEU A 128 -7.66 13.72 2.36
N LEU A 129 -8.85 13.17 2.58
CA LEU A 129 -9.99 13.88 3.15
C LEU A 129 -10.05 13.79 4.68
N LEU A 130 -9.13 13.06 5.33
CA LEU A 130 -9.06 13.00 6.79
C LEU A 130 -8.44 14.29 7.32
N GLU A 131 -9.15 14.99 8.20
CA GLU A 131 -8.70 16.23 8.85
C GLU A 131 -7.43 16.04 9.71
N GLU A 132 -7.10 14.79 10.05
CA GLU A 132 -5.98 14.41 10.92
C GLU A 132 -4.63 14.35 10.19
N LEU A 133 -4.61 14.36 8.85
CA LEU A 133 -3.37 14.29 8.06
C LEU A 133 -2.38 15.44 8.35
N PRO A 134 -2.79 16.72 8.40
CA PRO A 134 -1.88 17.82 8.68
C PRO A 134 -1.26 17.75 10.08
N SER A 135 -1.97 17.23 11.09
CA SER A 135 -1.45 17.06 12.44
C SER A 135 -0.35 16.00 12.55
N MET A 136 -0.26 15.08 11.59
CA MET A 136 0.73 14.00 11.59
C MET A 136 2.09 14.40 10.99
N ILE A 137 2.18 15.57 10.36
CA ILE A 137 3.40 16.05 9.66
C ILE A 137 4.22 17.03 10.53
N GLN A 138 3.82 17.26 11.79
CA GLN A 138 4.51 18.17 12.73
C GLN A 138 5.81 17.59 13.29
#